data_AF-A0A351DST5-F1
#
_entry.id   AF-A0A351DST5-F1
#
_cell.length_a   1.000
_cell.length_b   1.000
_cell.length_c   1.000
_cell.angle_alpha   90.00
_cell.angle_beta   90.00
_cell.angle_gamma   90.00
#
_symmetry.space_group_name_H-M   'P 1'
#
loop_
_entity.id
_entity.type
_entity.pdbx_description
1 polymer ?
#
loop_
_entity_poly.entity_id
_entity_poly.type
_entity_poly.pdbx_seq_one_letter_code
_entity_poly.pdbx_strand_id
1 'polypeptide(L)' 'GEAEPVSGFAGARANQDLRESLSFGVHDMGRGHVVYLADNVMFRAFWKDGHKFFANAVFFGSIM' A
#
# COMPACT_ATOMS: atom_id res chain seq x y z
N GLY A 1 -1.43 -10.69 -0.43
CA GLY A 1 -2.70 -11.05 -1.11
C GLY A 1 -2.44 -12.22 -2.04
N GLU A 2 -3.45 -12.75 -2.73
CA GLU A 2 -3.17 -13.68 -3.84
C GLU A 2 -2.37 -12.94 -4.91
N ALA A 3 -1.19 -13.45 -5.26
CA ALA A 3 -0.25 -12.80 -6.17
C ALA A 3 -0.39 -13.27 -7.63
N GLU A 4 -1.57 -13.78 -7.99
CA GLU A 4 -1.85 -14.13 -9.38
C GLU A 4 -2.10 -12.86 -10.20
N PRO A 5 -1.46 -12.71 -11.38
CA PRO A 5 -1.68 -11.54 -12.22
C PRO A 5 -3.12 -11.48 -12.74
N VAL A 6 -3.83 -10.40 -12.42
CA VAL A 6 -5.16 -10.12 -12.99
C VAL A 6 -5.05 -9.87 -14.51
N SER A 7 -3.92 -9.36 -14.98
CA SER A 7 -3.61 -9.16 -16.40
C SER A 7 -2.11 -9.24 -16.66
N GLY A 8 -1.70 -9.71 -17.84
CA GLY A 8 -0.29 -9.82 -18.24
C GLY A 8 0.37 -11.13 -17.77
N PHE A 9 1.68 -11.12 -17.62
CA PHE A 9 2.46 -12.29 -17.20
C PHE A 9 3.45 -11.91 -16.08
N ALA A 10 3.47 -12.71 -15.02
CA ALA A 10 4.51 -12.71 -14.01
C ALA A 10 4.97 -14.14 -13.77
N GLY A 11 6.29 -14.34 -13.68
CA GLY A 11 6.88 -15.66 -13.53
C GLY A 11 6.58 -16.28 -12.16
N ALA A 12 6.58 -17.61 -12.09
CA ALA A 12 6.21 -18.35 -10.87
C ALA A 12 7.02 -17.93 -9.62
N ARG A 13 8.32 -17.61 -9.78
CA ARG A 13 9.16 -17.10 -8.68
C ARG A 13 8.70 -15.72 -8.21
N ALA A 14 8.45 -14.80 -9.14
CA ALA A 14 7.96 -13.46 -8.81
C ALA A 14 6.59 -13.53 -8.10
N ASN A 15 5.69 -14.42 -8.54
CA ASN A 15 4.39 -14.60 -7.87
C ASN A 15 4.54 -15.13 -6.44
N GLN A 16 5.52 -15.99 -6.16
CA GLN A 16 5.81 -16.41 -4.78
C GLN A 16 6.29 -15.23 -3.93
N ASP A 17 7.24 -14.45 -4.42
CA ASP A 17 7.83 -13.33 -3.68
C ASP A 17 6.82 -12.19 -3.44
N LEU A 18 5.92 -11.95 -4.41
CA LEU A 18 4.90 -10.90 -4.32
C LEU A 18 3.83 -11.19 -3.26
N ARG A 19 3.58 -12.47 -2.93
CA ARG A 19 2.52 -12.87 -1.99
C ARG A 19 2.72 -12.25 -0.59
N GLU A 20 3.97 -12.12 -0.17
CA GLU A 20 4.36 -11.58 1.14
C GLU A 20 4.89 -10.14 1.05
N SER A 21 4.75 -9.49 -0.10
CA SER A 21 5.13 -8.09 -0.25
C SER A 21 4.20 -7.16 0.54
N LEU A 22 4.78 -6.12 1.13
CA LEU A 22 4.03 -5.07 1.81
C LEU A 22 3.43 -4.11 0.77
N SER A 23 2.10 -3.97 0.74
CA SER A 23 1.43 -2.92 -0.05
C SER A 23 1.15 -1.66 0.78
N PHE A 24 0.69 -1.83 2.02
CA PHE A 24 0.44 -0.77 2.99
C PHE A 24 0.92 -1.23 4.36
N GLY A 25 1.60 -0.35 5.09
CA GLY A 25 2.08 -0.66 6.43
C GLY A 25 2.07 0.56 7.34
N VAL A 26 1.93 0.33 8.64
CA VAL A 26 2.08 1.35 9.67
C VAL A 26 3.09 0.83 10.68
N HIS A 27 3.99 1.71 11.09
CA HIS A 27 5.00 1.40 12.11
C HIS A 27 5.05 2.50 13.16
N ASP A 28 4.89 2.11 14.43
CA ASP A 28 4.99 3.04 15.55
C ASP A 28 6.43 3.49 15.73
N MET A 29 6.66 4.80 15.75
CA MET A 29 7.98 5.37 15.93
C MET A 29 7.92 6.56 16.89
N GLY A 30 8.42 6.34 18.10
CA GLY A 30 8.42 7.34 19.16
C GLY A 30 6.99 7.70 19.59
N ARG A 31 6.59 8.95 19.35
CA ARG A 31 5.25 9.46 19.71
C ARG A 31 4.27 9.51 18.51
N GLY A 32 4.62 8.90 17.39
CA GLY A 32 3.81 8.94 16.18
C GLY A 32 4.01 7.68 15.34
N HIS A 33 3.58 7.75 14.09
CA HIS A 33 3.54 6.59 13.20
C HIS A 33 4.18 6.92 11.85
N VAL A 34 4.81 5.92 11.24
CA VAL A 34 5.31 5.95 9.87
C VAL A 34 4.36 5.12 9.02
N VAL A 35 3.72 5.76 8.03
CA VAL A 35 2.80 5.09 7.10
C VAL A 35 3.53 4.83 5.78
N TYR A 36 3.67 3.56 5.42
CA TYR A 36 4.27 3.10 4.18
C TYR A 36 3.18 2.83 3.14
N LEU A 37 3.31 3.46 1.98
CA LEU A 37 2.51 3.19 0.79
C LEU A 37 3.47 2.68 -0.28
N ALA A 38 3.36 1.41 -0.67
CA ALA A 38 4.27 0.80 -1.65
C ALA A 38 4.12 1.42 -3.05
N ASP A 39 2.90 1.88 -3.35
CA ASP A 39 2.56 2.57 -4.59
C ASP A 39 2.13 4.01 -4.31
N ASN A 40 2.27 4.86 -5.34
CA ASN A 40 1.78 6.23 -5.29
C ASN A 40 0.26 6.27 -5.50
N VAL A 41 -0.50 6.31 -4.40
CA VAL A 41 -1.97 6.39 -4.40
C VAL A 41 -2.52 7.68 -5.04
N MET A 42 -1.69 8.71 -5.22
CA MET A 42 -2.07 9.97 -5.88
C MET A 42 -1.91 9.90 -7.40
N PHE A 43 -1.26 8.87 -7.94
CA PHE A 43 -1.12 8.67 -9.37
C PHE A 43 -2.06 7.56 -9.88
N ARG A 44 -3.02 7.94 -10.74
CA ARG A 44 -4.11 7.10 -11.31
C ARG A 44 -5.10 6.52 -10.30
N ALA A 45 -4.66 6.02 -9.15
CA ALA A 45 -5.52 5.60 -8.05
C ALA A 45 -6.28 6.77 -7.42
N PHE A 46 -5.86 8.01 -7.67
CA PHE A 46 -6.58 9.23 -7.29
C PHE A 46 -8.06 9.20 -7.71
N TRP A 47 -8.34 8.76 -8.95
CA TRP A 47 -9.69 8.63 -9.51
C TRP A 47 -10.50 7.48 -8.89
N LYS A 48 -9.85 6.64 -8.09
CA LYS A 48 -10.42 5.50 -7.36
C LYS A 48 -10.27 5.70 -5.86
N ASP A 49 -10.46 6.94 -5.40
CA ASP A 49 -10.43 7.32 -3.98
C ASP A 49 -9.06 7.19 -3.28
N GLY A 50 -7.95 7.04 -4.00
CA GLY A 50 -6.60 7.02 -3.42
C GLY A 50 -6.26 8.28 -2.60
N HIS A 51 -6.88 9.41 -2.92
CA HIS A 51 -6.75 10.65 -2.15
C HIS A 51 -7.32 10.54 -0.73
N LYS A 52 -8.35 9.70 -0.50
CA LYS A 52 -8.91 9.46 0.84
C LYS A 52 -7.92 8.67 1.71
N PHE A 53 -7.26 7.66 1.13
CA PHE A 53 -6.20 6.93 1.82
C PHE A 53 -5.06 7.87 2.25
N PHE A 54 -4.60 8.73 1.35
CA PHE A 54 -3.57 9.72 1.67
C PHE A 54 -4.02 10.70 2.76
N ALA A 55 -5.23 11.26 2.63
CA ALA A 55 -5.79 12.16 3.64
C ALA A 55 -5.89 11.47 5.02
N ASN A 56 -6.31 10.20 5.07
CA ASN A 56 -6.38 9.45 6.31
C ASN A 56 -5.00 9.21 6.93
N ALA A 57 -3.99 8.90 6.12
CA ALA A 57 -2.61 8.77 6.62
C ALA A 57 -2.10 10.08 7.26
N VAL A 58 -2.45 11.24 6.69
CA VAL A 58 -2.02 12.55 7.19
C VAL A 58 -2.81 13.00 8.42
N PHE A 59 -4.14 12.90 8.38
CA PHE A 59 -5.01 13.51 9.40
C PHE A 59 -5.47 12.54 10.49
N PHE A 60 -5.49 11.24 10.19
CA PHE A 60 -5.92 10.19 11.13
C PHE A 60 -4.81 9.18 11.45
N GLY A 61 -3.58 9.41 10.98
CA GLY A 61 -2.44 8.53 11.27
C GLY A 61 -2.10 8.44 12.76
N SER A 62 -2.45 9.44 13.57
CA SER A 62 -2.17 9.46 15.03
C SER A 62 -3.20 8.71 15.89
N ILE A 63 -4.31 8.27 15.30
CA ILE A 63 -5.35 7.47 15.98
C ILE A 63 -5.40 6.03 15.44
N MET A 64 -4.42 5.66 14.62
CA MET A 64 -4.34 4.38 13.93
C MET A 64 -3.40 3.42 14.68
#